data_AF-A0A1I3DNP4-F1
#
_entry.id   AF-A0A1I3DNP4-F1
#
_cell.length_a   1.000
_cell.length_b   1.000
_cell.length_c   1.000
_cell.angle_alpha   90.00
_cell.angle_beta   90.00
_cell.angle_gamma   90.00
#
_symmetry.space_group_name_H-M   'P 1'
#
loop_
_entity.id
_entity.type
_entity.pdbx_description
1 polymer ?
#
loop_
_entity_poly.entity_id
_entity_poly.type
_entity_poly.pdbx_seq_one_letter_code
_entity_poly.pdbx_strand_id
1 'polypeptide(L)'
;MSRNNIKAICQLKKTGEIWNLFLLALAILIGVVLEFIFSSTGMEDDTPYGDLIAGILAYGYVIMNVFIKVFLQADEVPRGLCFGMTRKVLFGYSRIADFLEIAVFAIIVSLVSVSIATSTIFKIAIIVFGLIMWIEGIAGNGMLRYGKIVYWIYYICFLLIMIGGPRLIGEVTGASDVTALLVDMIINPFYNQLPVWIGMIAFAVAGLVVNWITFRKIPVNVSM
;
A
#
# COMPACT_ATOMS: atom_id res chain seq x y z
N MET A 1 9.12 16.73 -22.78
CA MET A 1 8.91 15.47 -22.04
C MET A 1 9.97 14.48 -22.53
N SER A 2 11.06 14.28 -21.80
CA SER A 2 12.17 13.44 -22.30
C SER A 2 11.81 11.96 -22.09
N ARG A 3 11.74 11.19 -23.18
CA ARG A 3 11.55 9.72 -23.19
C ARG A 3 12.53 8.99 -22.25
N ASN A 4 13.66 9.64 -21.93
CA ASN A 4 14.69 9.12 -21.02
C ASN A 4 14.22 9.09 -19.56
N ASN A 5 13.33 10.02 -19.15
CA ASN A 5 12.85 10.08 -17.76
C ASN A 5 11.92 8.90 -17.43
N ILE A 6 11.06 8.51 -18.36
CA ILE A 6 10.14 7.36 -18.19
C ILE A 6 10.94 6.06 -18.10
N LYS A 7 11.94 5.89 -18.97
CA LYS A 7 12.83 4.72 -18.96
C LYS A 7 13.60 4.58 -17.64
N ALA A 8 14.13 5.69 -17.13
CA ALA A 8 14.85 5.70 -15.86
C ALA A 8 13.94 5.38 -14.67
N ILE A 9 12.70 5.89 -14.64
CA ILE A 9 11.72 5.51 -13.59
C ILE A 9 11.39 4.01 -13.65
N CYS A 10 11.16 3.45 -14.84
CA CYS A 10 10.96 2.00 -15.00
C CYS A 10 12.16 1.18 -14.47
N GLN A 11 13.39 1.64 -14.71
CA GLN A 11 14.58 0.96 -14.20
C GLN A 11 14.71 1.03 -12.68
N LEU A 12 14.33 2.16 -12.08
CA LEU A 12 14.34 2.34 -10.62
C LEU A 12 13.30 1.44 -9.94
N LYS A 13 12.08 1.41 -10.46
CA LYS A 13 10.96 0.65 -9.88
C LYS A 13 11.00 -0.85 -10.18
N LYS A 14 11.86 -1.30 -11.09
CA LYS A 14 11.99 -2.71 -11.49
C LYS A 14 12.12 -3.67 -10.30
N THR A 15 12.90 -3.30 -9.29
CA THR A 15 13.10 -4.14 -8.10
C THR A 15 11.81 -4.27 -7.28
N GLY A 16 11.06 -3.18 -7.11
CA GLY A 16 9.74 -3.23 -6.45
C GLY A 16 8.73 -4.09 -7.22
N GLU A 17 8.72 -4.02 -8.55
CA GLU A 17 7.84 -4.83 -9.40
C GLU A 17 8.15 -6.34 -9.31
N ILE A 18 9.43 -6.72 -9.26
CA ILE A 18 9.83 -8.12 -9.08
C ILE A 18 9.27 -8.68 -7.77
N TRP A 19 9.31 -7.87 -6.71
CA TRP A 19 8.77 -8.23 -5.40
C TRP A 19 7.24 -8.39 -5.41
N ASN A 20 6.52 -7.53 -6.13
CA ASN A 20 5.08 -7.66 -6.32
C ASN A 20 4.72 -8.92 -7.12
N LEU A 21 5.45 -9.21 -8.19
CA LEU A 21 5.27 -10.43 -8.99
C LEU A 21 5.55 -11.69 -8.18
N PHE A 22 6.58 -11.66 -7.32
CA PHE A 22 6.86 -12.75 -6.39
C PHE A 22 5.69 -12.99 -5.43
N LEU A 23 5.11 -11.92 -4.88
CA LEU A 23 3.95 -12.04 -3.99
C LEU A 23 2.73 -12.60 -4.70
N LEU A 24 2.46 -12.13 -5.92
CA LEU A 24 1.38 -12.66 -6.74
C LEU A 24 1.54 -14.16 -7.00
N ALA A 25 2.75 -14.58 -7.40
CA ALA A 25 3.06 -16.00 -7.63
C ALA A 25 2.90 -16.84 -6.36
N LEU A 26 3.36 -16.33 -5.21
CA LEU A 26 3.24 -17.00 -3.93
C LEU A 26 1.78 -17.12 -3.47
N ALA A 27 0.97 -16.08 -3.67
CA ALA A 27 -0.45 -16.09 -3.33
C ALA A 27 -1.23 -17.10 -4.19
N ILE A 28 -0.94 -17.18 -5.48
CA ILE A 28 -1.53 -18.19 -6.38
C ILE A 28 -1.10 -19.60 -5.94
N LEU A 29 0.18 -19.81 -5.65
CA LEU A 29 0.69 -21.11 -5.20
C LEU A 29 0.02 -21.56 -3.90
N ILE A 30 -0.09 -20.67 -2.91
CA ILE A 30 -0.76 -20.96 -1.64
C ILE A 30 -2.24 -21.25 -1.89
N GLY A 31 -2.91 -20.49 -2.76
CA GLY A 31 -4.29 -20.73 -3.16
C GLY A 31 -4.50 -22.15 -3.71
N VAL A 32 -3.66 -22.58 -4.65
CA VAL A 32 -3.72 -23.91 -5.27
C VAL A 32 -3.41 -25.02 -4.26
N VAL A 33 -2.42 -24.83 -3.39
CA VAL A 33 -2.08 -25.82 -2.34
C VAL A 33 -3.23 -25.99 -1.36
N LEU A 34 -3.86 -24.89 -0.95
CA LEU A 34 -5.02 -24.92 -0.08
C LEU A 34 -6.22 -25.59 -0.76
N GLU A 35 -6.48 -25.30 -2.04
CA GLU A 35 -7.51 -25.99 -2.83
C GLU A 35 -7.29 -27.50 -2.88
N PHE A 36 -6.05 -27.96 -3.11
CA PHE A 36 -5.71 -29.37 -3.07
C PHE A 36 -5.97 -30.02 -1.69
N ILE A 37 -5.66 -29.32 -0.61
CA ILE A 37 -5.89 -29.81 0.76
C ILE A 37 -7.39 -29.85 1.09
N PHE A 38 -8.13 -28.78 0.77
CA PHE A 38 -9.54 -28.67 1.11
C PHE A 38 -10.44 -29.60 0.27
N SER A 39 -10.14 -29.77 -1.02
CA SER A 39 -10.79 -30.78 -1.87
C SER A 39 -10.56 -32.21 -1.35
N SER A 40 -9.40 -32.49 -0.75
CA SER A 40 -9.13 -33.80 -0.14
C SER A 40 -9.82 -34.03 1.21
N THR A 41 -10.26 -32.96 1.88
CA THR A 41 -10.87 -33.01 3.23
C THR A 41 -12.39 -32.80 3.22
N GLY A 42 -12.99 -32.49 2.06
CA GLY A 42 -14.44 -32.35 1.91
C GLY A 42 -15.02 -31.06 2.53
N MET A 43 -14.19 -30.05 2.77
CA MET A 43 -14.58 -28.74 3.34
C MET A 43 -14.89 -27.69 2.26
N GLU A 44 -15.55 -28.07 1.16
CA GLU A 44 -15.74 -27.19 -0.01
C GLU A 44 -16.66 -25.98 0.22
N ASP A 45 -17.48 -25.97 1.27
CA ASP A 45 -18.68 -25.09 1.31
C ASP A 45 -18.55 -23.75 2.05
N ASP A 46 -17.55 -23.53 2.93
CA ASP A 46 -17.63 -22.40 3.87
C ASP A 46 -16.84 -21.14 3.48
N THR A 47 -15.94 -21.19 2.48
CA THR A 47 -15.25 -19.97 1.99
C THR A 47 -14.96 -20.02 0.50
N PRO A 48 -15.40 -19.03 -0.31
CA PRO A 48 -15.03 -18.98 -1.72
C PRO A 48 -13.51 -18.83 -1.85
N TYR A 49 -12.83 -19.79 -2.48
CA TYR A 49 -11.37 -19.79 -2.66
C TYR A 49 -10.83 -18.48 -3.25
N GLY A 50 -11.60 -17.85 -4.15
CA GLY A 50 -11.28 -16.54 -4.72
C GLY A 50 -11.13 -15.44 -3.67
N ASP A 51 -11.92 -15.46 -2.60
CA ASP A 51 -11.85 -14.46 -1.53
C ASP A 51 -10.66 -14.70 -0.61
N LEU A 52 -10.26 -15.96 -0.42
CA LEU A 52 -9.05 -16.31 0.32
C LEU A 52 -7.79 -15.86 -0.43
N ILE A 53 -7.73 -16.09 -1.75
CA ILE A 53 -6.63 -15.60 -2.60
C ILE A 53 -6.62 -14.07 -2.61
N ALA A 54 -7.78 -13.43 -2.77
CA ALA A 54 -7.91 -11.98 -2.70
C ALA A 54 -7.44 -11.40 -1.36
N GLY A 55 -7.75 -12.06 -0.25
CA GLY A 55 -7.30 -11.67 1.09
C GLY A 55 -5.78 -11.78 1.26
N ILE A 56 -5.18 -12.89 0.84
CA ILE A 56 -3.72 -13.10 0.88
C ILE A 56 -3.01 -12.07 0.00
N LEU A 57 -3.53 -11.83 -1.21
CA LEU A 57 -3.05 -10.80 -2.12
C LEU A 57 -3.10 -9.42 -1.45
N ALA A 58 -4.28 -8.98 -1.00
CA ALA A 58 -4.46 -7.66 -0.41
C ALA A 58 -3.56 -7.44 0.82
N TYR A 59 -3.52 -8.40 1.74
CA TYR A 59 -2.70 -8.31 2.94
C TYR A 59 -1.21 -8.32 2.61
N GLY A 60 -0.79 -9.24 1.74
CA GLY A 60 0.58 -9.33 1.28
C GLY A 60 1.05 -8.05 0.60
N TYR A 61 0.22 -7.46 -0.27
CA TYR A 61 0.51 -6.19 -0.93
C TYR A 61 0.74 -5.07 0.08
N VAL A 62 -0.14 -4.94 1.08
CA VAL A 62 0.01 -3.92 2.13
C VAL A 62 1.33 -4.11 2.89
N ILE A 63 1.64 -5.34 3.31
CA ILE A 63 2.91 -5.66 3.99
C ILE A 63 4.11 -5.25 3.13
N MET A 64 4.13 -5.66 1.87
CA MET A 64 5.25 -5.35 0.97
C MET A 64 5.45 -3.85 0.77
N ASN A 65 4.35 -3.10 0.63
CA ASN A 65 4.41 -1.66 0.42
C ASN A 65 4.84 -0.91 1.69
N VAL A 66 4.36 -1.34 2.86
CA VAL A 66 4.70 -0.69 4.14
C VAL A 66 6.12 -1.03 4.58
N PHE A 67 6.61 -2.24 4.31
CA PHE A 67 7.93 -2.68 4.80
C PHE A 67 9.00 -2.61 3.73
N ILE A 68 8.84 -3.33 2.61
CA ILE A 68 9.91 -3.50 1.63
C ILE A 68 10.06 -2.26 0.75
N LYS A 69 8.97 -1.67 0.28
CA LYS A 69 9.08 -0.51 -0.61
C LYS A 69 9.60 0.74 0.08
N VAL A 70 9.24 0.97 1.34
CA VAL A 70 9.82 2.08 2.11
C VAL A 70 11.34 1.93 2.16
N PHE A 71 11.85 0.71 2.36
CA PHE A 71 13.29 0.45 2.28
C PHE A 71 13.89 0.70 0.89
N LEU A 72 13.26 0.18 -0.16
CA LEU A 72 13.73 0.37 -1.54
C LEU A 72 13.77 1.85 -1.94
N GLN A 73 12.86 2.67 -1.40
CA GLN A 73 12.84 4.11 -1.63
C GLN A 73 14.13 4.81 -1.19
N ALA A 74 14.82 4.32 -0.15
CA ALA A 74 16.11 4.88 0.25
C ALA A 74 17.21 4.68 -0.81
N ASP A 75 17.10 3.64 -1.63
CA ASP A 75 18.06 3.36 -2.70
C ASP A 75 17.61 3.96 -4.04
N GLU A 76 16.29 3.98 -4.30
CA GLU A 76 15.69 4.52 -5.54
C GLU A 76 15.85 6.04 -5.64
N VAL A 77 15.67 6.78 -4.54
CA VAL A 77 15.65 8.25 -4.56
C VAL A 77 17.04 8.85 -4.86
N PRO A 78 18.14 8.42 -4.22
CA PRO A 78 19.49 8.88 -4.59
C PRO A 78 19.85 8.52 -6.03
N ARG A 79 19.56 7.29 -6.48
CA ARG A 79 19.82 6.87 -7.87
C ARG A 79 19.04 7.71 -8.88
N GLY A 80 17.78 8.02 -8.60
CA GLY A 80 16.95 8.91 -9.43
C GLY A 80 17.53 10.32 -9.55
N LEU A 81 18.10 10.85 -8.47
CA LEU A 81 18.79 12.14 -8.49
C LEU A 81 20.12 12.07 -9.27
N CYS A 82 20.87 10.96 -9.18
CA CYS A 82 22.09 10.74 -9.96
C CYS A 82 21.84 10.63 -11.47
N PHE A 83 20.65 10.18 -11.89
CA PHE A 83 20.23 10.22 -13.30
C PHE A 83 19.89 11.65 -13.79
N GLY A 84 20.11 12.69 -12.98
CA GLY A 84 19.88 14.08 -13.34
C GLY A 84 18.42 14.52 -13.27
N MET A 85 17.54 13.73 -12.62
CA MET A 85 16.15 14.11 -12.46
C MET A 85 15.98 15.20 -11.41
N THR A 86 15.10 16.18 -11.69
CA THR A 86 14.69 17.13 -10.67
C THR A 86 13.78 16.44 -9.64
N ARG A 87 13.80 16.92 -8.39
CA ARG A 87 12.94 16.38 -7.31
C ARG A 87 11.45 16.36 -7.66
N LYS A 88 10.96 17.42 -8.33
CA LYS A 88 9.57 17.51 -8.78
C LYS A 88 9.21 16.40 -9.77
N VAL A 89 10.09 16.17 -10.74
CA VAL A 89 9.92 15.14 -11.77
C VAL A 89 9.98 13.76 -11.13
N LEU A 90 11.01 13.47 -10.33
CA LEU A 90 11.17 12.19 -9.65
C LEU A 90 9.98 11.86 -8.75
N PHE A 91 9.51 12.84 -7.96
CA PHE A 91 8.34 12.68 -7.10
C PHE A 91 7.09 12.37 -7.93
N GLY A 92 6.76 13.23 -8.90
CA GLY A 92 5.55 13.09 -9.71
C GLY A 92 5.49 11.73 -10.42
N TYR A 93 6.57 11.34 -11.11
CA TYR A 93 6.60 10.07 -11.83
C TYR A 93 6.60 8.85 -10.89
N SER A 94 7.27 8.91 -9.73
CA SER A 94 7.16 7.83 -8.73
C SER A 94 5.71 7.66 -8.28
N ARG A 95 5.03 8.75 -7.90
CA ARG A 95 3.66 8.67 -7.40
C ARG A 95 2.68 8.12 -8.44
N ILE A 96 2.88 8.48 -9.71
CA ILE A 96 2.07 7.96 -10.82
C ILE A 96 2.31 6.45 -10.99
N ALA A 97 3.56 6.00 -10.92
CA ALA A 97 3.88 4.57 -10.96
C ALA A 97 3.23 3.82 -9.78
N ASP A 98 3.38 4.34 -8.57
CA ASP A 98 2.79 3.74 -7.35
C ASP A 98 1.25 3.69 -7.44
N PHE A 99 0.61 4.70 -8.03
CA PHE A 99 -0.83 4.73 -8.27
C PHE A 99 -1.29 3.74 -9.35
N LEU A 100 -0.55 3.64 -10.46
CA LEU A 100 -0.87 2.68 -11.52
C LEU A 100 -0.73 1.24 -11.02
N GLU A 101 0.28 0.99 -10.21
CA GLU A 101 0.52 -0.33 -9.65
C GLU A 101 -0.63 -0.78 -8.73
N ILE A 102 -1.06 0.07 -7.79
CA ILE A 102 -2.20 -0.26 -6.92
C ILE A 102 -3.51 -0.36 -7.70
N ALA A 103 -3.68 0.40 -8.78
CA ALA A 103 -4.83 0.29 -9.67
C ALA A 103 -4.87 -1.06 -10.40
N VAL A 104 -3.74 -1.50 -10.97
CA VAL A 104 -3.61 -2.83 -11.59
C VAL A 104 -3.87 -3.92 -10.56
N PHE A 105 -3.33 -3.78 -9.36
CA PHE A 105 -3.55 -4.71 -8.27
C PHE A 105 -5.03 -4.81 -7.87
N ALA A 106 -5.70 -3.68 -7.71
CA ALA A 106 -7.13 -3.62 -7.41
C ALA A 106 -7.99 -4.28 -8.50
N ILE A 107 -7.61 -4.11 -9.78
CA ILE A 107 -8.28 -4.78 -10.90
C ILE A 107 -8.12 -6.30 -10.76
N ILE A 108 -6.91 -6.81 -10.54
CA ILE A 108 -6.67 -8.26 -10.36
C ILE A 108 -7.49 -8.80 -9.18
N VAL A 109 -7.47 -8.13 -8.03
CA VAL A 109 -8.25 -8.54 -6.85
C VAL A 109 -9.75 -8.54 -7.15
N SER A 110 -10.25 -7.55 -7.91
CA SER A 110 -11.66 -7.50 -8.30
C SER A 110 -12.10 -8.57 -9.29
N LEU A 111 -11.16 -9.18 -10.04
CA LEU A 111 -11.44 -10.29 -10.94
C LEU A 111 -11.47 -11.64 -10.20
N VAL A 112 -10.79 -11.73 -9.05
CA VAL A 112 -10.65 -12.97 -8.28
C VAL A 112 -11.64 -13.06 -7.12
N SER A 113 -11.98 -11.92 -6.48
CA SER A 113 -12.97 -11.90 -5.40
C SER A 113 -14.39 -12.01 -5.94
N VAL A 114 -15.20 -12.83 -5.27
CA VAL A 114 -16.59 -13.12 -5.68
C VAL A 114 -17.59 -12.55 -4.67
N SER A 115 -17.23 -12.45 -3.39
CA SER A 115 -18.13 -11.91 -2.35
C SER A 115 -18.01 -10.41 -2.11
N ILE A 116 -16.91 -9.77 -2.52
CA ILE A 116 -16.66 -8.36 -2.24
C ILE A 116 -17.04 -7.52 -3.45
N ALA A 117 -17.92 -6.54 -3.23
CA ALA A 117 -18.28 -5.58 -4.27
C ALA A 117 -17.04 -4.84 -4.81
N THR A 118 -16.91 -4.77 -6.14
CA THR A 118 -15.80 -4.10 -6.82
C THR A 118 -15.59 -2.65 -6.34
N SER A 119 -16.68 -1.94 -6.05
CA SER A 119 -16.62 -0.58 -5.51
C SER A 119 -15.86 -0.52 -4.18
N THR A 120 -16.11 -1.46 -3.28
CA THR A 120 -15.42 -1.57 -1.98
C THR A 120 -13.93 -1.84 -2.16
N ILE A 121 -13.56 -2.69 -3.12
CA ILE A 121 -12.14 -2.98 -3.45
C ILE A 121 -11.42 -1.70 -3.87
N PHE A 122 -12.03 -0.89 -4.76
CA PHE A 122 -11.43 0.39 -5.18
C PHE A 122 -11.36 1.42 -4.06
N LYS A 123 -12.36 1.48 -3.17
CA LYS A 123 -12.29 2.36 -1.97
C LYS A 123 -11.11 1.99 -1.08
N ILE A 124 -10.96 0.70 -0.79
CA ILE A 124 -9.83 0.18 0.00
C ILE A 124 -8.51 0.51 -0.69
N ALA A 125 -8.41 0.35 -2.01
CA ALA A 125 -7.21 0.70 -2.76
C ALA A 125 -6.83 2.19 -2.62
N ILE A 126 -7.80 3.11 -2.66
CA ILE A 126 -7.54 4.54 -2.43
C ILE A 126 -7.06 4.81 -0.99
N ILE A 127 -7.69 4.18 0.00
CA ILE A 127 -7.27 4.31 1.41
C ILE A 127 -5.85 3.81 1.60
N VAL A 128 -5.53 2.62 1.05
CA VAL A 128 -4.18 2.03 1.11
C VAL A 128 -3.17 2.92 0.40
N PHE A 129 -3.49 3.45 -0.78
CA PHE A 129 -2.63 4.42 -1.46
C PHE A 129 -2.36 5.64 -0.57
N GLY A 130 -3.41 6.22 0.01
CA GLY A 130 -3.28 7.35 0.95
C GLY A 130 -2.37 7.01 2.12
N LEU A 131 -2.58 5.87 2.78
CA LEU A 131 -1.75 5.39 3.90
C LEU A 131 -0.28 5.25 3.50
N ILE A 132 0.00 4.67 2.33
CA ILE A 132 1.38 4.56 1.80
C ILE A 132 1.99 5.96 1.63
N MET A 133 1.25 6.94 1.12
CA MET A 133 1.76 8.31 0.99
C MET A 133 2.12 8.94 2.33
N TRP A 134 1.31 8.71 3.37
CA TRP A 134 1.60 9.15 4.73
C TRP A 134 2.85 8.47 5.29
N ILE A 135 2.94 7.14 5.16
CA ILE A 135 4.06 6.34 5.68
C ILE A 135 5.37 6.75 4.98
N GLU A 136 5.39 6.86 3.66
CA GLU A 136 6.58 7.32 2.95
C GLU A 136 6.94 8.77 3.29
N GLY A 137 5.92 9.62 3.46
CA GLY A 137 6.08 10.99 3.90
C GLY A 137 6.83 11.10 5.23
N ILE A 138 6.46 10.26 6.20
CA ILE A 138 6.99 10.30 7.57
C ILE A 138 8.24 9.42 7.70
N ALA A 139 8.12 8.12 7.43
CA ALA A 139 9.15 7.11 7.64
C ALA A 139 10.19 7.08 6.50
N GLY A 140 9.75 7.13 5.24
CA GLY A 140 10.65 7.12 4.08
C GLY A 140 11.63 8.30 4.08
N ASN A 141 11.11 9.51 4.34
CA ASN A 141 11.93 10.71 4.48
C ASN A 141 12.77 10.72 5.75
N GLY A 142 12.27 10.14 6.86
CA GLY A 142 13.05 9.94 8.07
C GLY A 142 14.28 9.05 7.81
N MET A 143 14.09 7.94 7.09
CA MET A 143 15.16 7.01 6.75
C MET A 143 16.20 7.65 5.81
N LEU A 144 15.77 8.46 4.84
CA LEU A 144 16.70 9.19 3.96
C LEU A 144 17.58 10.21 4.70
N ARG A 145 17.14 10.71 5.87
CA ARG A 145 17.87 11.71 6.66
C ARG A 145 18.73 11.10 7.78
N TYR A 146 18.20 10.10 8.47
CA TYR A 146 18.77 9.56 9.70
C TYR A 146 19.25 8.11 9.54
N GLY A 147 19.15 7.55 8.33
CA GLY A 147 19.57 6.21 8.02
C GLY A 147 18.59 5.12 8.47
N LYS A 148 19.01 3.86 8.29
CA LYS A 148 18.17 2.66 8.46
C LYS A 148 17.71 2.41 9.89
N ILE A 149 18.34 3.02 10.90
CA ILE A 149 17.94 2.86 12.32
C ILE A 149 16.56 3.47 12.57
N VAL A 150 16.25 4.60 11.94
CA VAL A 150 14.95 5.27 12.12
C VAL A 150 13.80 4.47 11.50
N TYR A 151 14.06 3.66 10.47
CA TYR A 151 13.09 2.71 9.96
C TYR A 151 12.63 1.73 11.06
N TRP A 152 13.54 1.19 11.87
CA TRP A 152 13.19 0.24 12.91
C TRP A 152 12.31 0.84 14.00
N ILE A 153 12.49 2.12 14.31
CA ILE A 153 11.63 2.83 15.27
C ILE A 153 10.22 2.96 14.70
N TYR A 154 10.07 3.40 13.44
CA TYR A 154 8.77 3.45 12.78
C TYR A 154 8.12 2.07 12.64
N TYR A 155 8.92 1.04 12.38
CA TYR A 155 8.47 -0.35 12.28
C TYR A 155 7.90 -0.86 13.62
N ILE A 156 8.61 -0.65 14.73
CA ILE A 156 8.14 -1.05 16.06
C ILE A 156 6.86 -0.29 16.41
N CYS A 157 6.79 1.02 16.14
CA CYS A 157 5.57 1.79 16.34
C CYS A 157 4.41 1.27 15.48
N PHE A 158 4.66 0.93 14.22
CA PHE A 158 3.66 0.37 13.31
C PHE A 158 3.14 -0.99 13.81
N LEU A 159 4.04 -1.89 14.23
CA LEU A 159 3.66 -3.18 14.82
C LEU A 159 2.83 -3.00 16.11
N LEU A 160 3.23 -2.06 16.98
CA LEU A 160 2.47 -1.77 18.19
C LEU A 160 1.06 -1.26 17.87
N ILE A 161 0.90 -0.45 16.82
CA ILE A 161 -0.41 0.03 16.37
C ILE A 161 -1.22 -1.11 15.74
N MET A 162 -0.62 -1.95 14.88
CA MET A 162 -1.34 -3.02 14.19
C MET A 162 -1.74 -4.18 15.12
N ILE A 163 -0.88 -4.53 16.09
CA ILE A 163 -1.13 -5.62 17.04
C ILE A 163 -1.87 -5.10 18.28
N GLY A 164 -1.42 -3.97 18.83
CA GLY A 164 -1.96 -3.38 20.05
C GLY A 164 -3.22 -2.55 19.81
N GLY A 165 -3.35 -1.89 18.67
CA GLY A 165 -4.51 -1.05 18.32
C GLY A 165 -5.84 -1.79 18.42
N PRO A 166 -6.01 -2.96 17.76
CA PRO A 166 -7.25 -3.73 17.87
C PRO A 166 -7.61 -4.12 19.31
N ARG A 167 -6.61 -4.42 20.15
CA ARG A 167 -6.82 -4.71 21.57
C ARG A 167 -7.24 -3.47 22.36
N LEU A 168 -6.61 -2.33 22.09
CA LEU A 168 -6.92 -1.05 22.73
C LEU A 168 -8.32 -0.52 22.35
N ILE A 169 -8.78 -0.79 21.12
CA ILE A 169 -10.14 -0.42 20.67
C ILE A 169 -11.22 -1.10 21.52
N GLY A 170 -10.98 -2.33 21.98
CA GLY A 170 -11.91 -3.05 22.86
C GLY A 170 -11.99 -2.50 24.29
N GLU A 171 -10.96 -1.78 24.75
CA GLU A 171 -10.87 -1.23 26.11
C GLU A 171 -11.43 0.21 26.19
N VAL A 172 -11.55 0.90 25.06
CA VAL A 172 -12.07 2.28 25.01
C VAL A 172 -13.56 2.26 24.71
N THR A 173 -14.36 2.78 25.65
CA THR A 173 -15.82 2.87 25.53
C THR A 173 -16.22 3.67 24.29
N GLY A 174 -17.03 3.07 23.41
CA GLY A 174 -17.51 3.69 22.16
C GLY A 174 -16.53 3.67 20.99
N ALA A 175 -15.26 3.26 21.17
CA ALA A 175 -14.31 3.18 20.07
C ALA A 175 -14.62 2.03 19.10
N SER A 176 -15.12 0.91 19.61
CA SER A 176 -15.63 -0.20 18.80
C SER A 176 -16.73 0.25 17.84
N ASP A 177 -17.68 1.03 18.36
CA ASP A 177 -18.89 1.43 17.65
C ASP A 177 -18.57 2.43 16.54
N VAL A 178 -17.67 3.39 16.83
CA VAL A 178 -17.17 4.34 15.83
C VAL A 178 -16.39 3.61 14.73
N THR A 179 -15.53 2.66 15.10
CA THR A 179 -14.74 1.90 14.11
C THR A 179 -15.64 1.03 13.23
N ALA A 180 -16.61 0.34 13.84
CA ALA A 180 -17.59 -0.45 13.13
C ALA A 180 -18.44 0.41 12.17
N LEU A 181 -18.87 1.58 12.61
CA LEU A 181 -19.62 2.53 11.77
C LEU A 181 -18.79 3.02 10.58
N LEU A 182 -17.50 3.34 10.79
CA LEU A 182 -16.61 3.74 9.69
C LEU A 182 -16.41 2.61 8.67
N VAL A 183 -16.23 1.38 9.14
CA VAL A 183 -16.11 0.19 8.27
C VAL A 183 -17.41 -0.05 7.50
N ASP A 184 -18.55 0.04 8.18
CA ASP A 184 -19.88 -0.12 7.56
C ASP A 184 -20.15 0.97 6.52
N MET A 185 -19.77 2.23 6.77
CA MET A 185 -19.85 3.31 5.78
C MET A 185 -19.01 3.06 4.52
N ILE A 186 -17.89 2.34 4.64
CA ILE A 186 -17.02 1.99 3.51
C ILE A 186 -17.62 0.85 2.68
N ILE A 187 -18.16 -0.18 3.35
CA ILE A 187 -18.66 -1.40 2.72
C ILE A 187 -20.07 -1.24 2.17
N ASN A 188 -20.95 -0.58 2.93
CA ASN A 188 -22.38 -0.62 2.72
C ASN A 188 -22.85 0.53 1.80
N PRO A 189 -23.51 0.22 0.66
CA PRO A 189 -23.98 1.24 -0.27
C PRO A 189 -25.16 2.07 0.27
N PHE A 190 -25.79 1.66 1.38
CA PHE A 190 -26.92 2.36 2.00
C PHE A 190 -26.59 3.81 2.42
N TYR A 191 -25.35 4.07 2.83
CA TYR A 191 -24.90 5.42 3.17
C TYR A 191 -24.74 6.30 1.94
N ASN A 192 -24.79 7.63 2.12
CA ASN A 192 -24.44 8.55 1.04
C ASN A 192 -22.98 8.35 0.65
N GLN A 193 -22.76 7.81 -0.55
CA GLN A 193 -21.43 7.39 -1.02
C GLN A 193 -20.56 8.57 -1.43
N LEU A 194 -21.15 9.71 -1.82
CA LEU A 194 -20.39 10.87 -2.31
C LEU A 194 -19.45 11.46 -1.22
N PRO A 195 -19.91 11.73 0.01
CA PRO A 195 -19.02 12.14 1.11
C PRO A 195 -17.91 11.14 1.40
N VAL A 196 -18.18 9.84 1.31
CA VAL A 196 -17.19 8.78 1.56
C VAL A 196 -16.06 8.87 0.53
N TRP A 197 -16.39 8.93 -0.77
CA TRP A 197 -15.41 9.11 -1.84
C TRP A 197 -14.60 10.40 -1.70
N ILE A 198 -15.26 11.53 -1.42
CA ILE A 198 -14.58 12.81 -1.21
C ILE A 198 -13.62 12.72 -0.02
N GLY A 199 -14.04 12.12 1.09
CA GLY A 199 -13.21 11.95 2.29
C GLY A 199 -11.94 11.12 2.01
N MET A 200 -12.08 10.00 1.29
CA MET A 200 -10.94 9.15 0.91
C MET A 200 -9.97 9.86 -0.05
N ILE A 201 -10.50 10.58 -1.04
CA ILE A 201 -9.68 11.36 -1.96
C ILE A 201 -8.96 12.49 -1.20
N ALA A 202 -9.66 13.20 -0.32
CA ALA A 202 -9.06 14.25 0.51
C ALA A 202 -7.95 13.69 1.41
N PHE A 203 -8.14 12.52 2.01
CA PHE A 203 -7.13 11.82 2.79
C PHE A 203 -5.88 11.47 1.96
N ALA A 204 -6.06 10.93 0.76
CA ALA A 204 -4.97 10.60 -0.14
C ALA A 204 -4.21 11.86 -0.63
N VAL A 205 -4.93 12.92 -0.96
CA VAL A 205 -4.34 14.22 -1.37
C VAL A 205 -3.56 14.84 -0.21
N ALA A 206 -4.09 14.81 1.01
CA ALA A 206 -3.38 15.30 2.19
C ALA A 206 -2.07 14.52 2.41
N GLY A 207 -2.10 13.18 2.28
CA GLY A 207 -0.91 12.34 2.34
C GLY A 207 0.12 12.68 1.26
N LEU A 208 -0.32 12.91 0.01
CA LEU A 208 0.55 13.36 -1.09
C LEU A 208 1.20 14.71 -0.81
N VAL A 209 0.46 15.66 -0.25
CA VAL A 209 0.97 16.99 0.10
C VAL A 209 2.02 16.88 1.20
N VAL A 210 1.75 16.12 2.27
CA VAL A 210 2.71 15.87 3.34
C VAL A 210 3.98 15.24 2.78
N ASN A 211 3.84 14.19 1.97
CA ASN A 211 4.97 13.50 1.35
C ASN A 211 5.78 14.42 0.44
N TRP A 212 5.12 15.29 -0.34
CA TRP A 212 5.83 16.28 -1.15
C TRP A 212 6.64 17.26 -0.29
N ILE A 213 6.03 17.77 0.79
CA ILE A 213 6.67 18.74 1.70
C ILE A 213 7.90 18.14 2.38
N THR A 214 7.88 16.85 2.70
CA THR A 214 9.01 16.14 3.31
C THR A 214 10.06 15.76 2.26
N PHE A 215 9.63 15.27 1.09
CA PHE A 215 10.52 14.87 -0.02
C PHE A 215 11.36 16.04 -0.55
N ARG A 216 10.77 17.23 -0.71
CA ARG A 216 11.52 18.41 -1.18
C ARG A 216 12.64 18.84 -0.23
N LYS A 217 12.63 18.38 1.02
CA LYS A 217 13.63 18.72 2.04
C LYS A 217 14.66 17.61 2.27
N ILE A 218 14.72 16.58 1.43
CA ILE A 218 15.78 15.56 1.50
C ILE A 218 17.11 16.23 1.07
N PRO A 219 18.21 16.10 1.85
CA PRO A 219 19.51 16.57 1.42
C PRO A 219 20.03 15.71 0.26
N VAL A 220 20.57 16.33 -0.80
CA VAL A 220 21.33 15.56 -1.81
C VAL A 220 22.67 15.25 -1.18
N ASN A 221 22.84 14.07 -0.59
CA ASN A 221 24.16 13.65 -0.16
C ASN A 221 24.96 13.32 -1.42
N VAL A 222 25.93 14.16 -1.74
CA VAL A 222 26.78 14.09 -2.95
C VAL A 222 27.94 13.10 -2.75
N SER A 223 27.98 12.36 -1.63
CA SER A 223 29.03 11.39 -1.32
C SER A 223 28.54 9.96 -1.53
N MET A 224 28.61 9.50 -2.78
CA MET A 224 28.97 8.11 -3.10
C MET A 224 30.23 8.16 -3.96
#